data_AF-A0A4R1G073-F1
#
_entry.id   AF-A0A4R1G073-F1
#
_cell.length_a   1.000
_cell.length_b   1.000
_cell.length_c   1.000
_cell.angle_alpha   90.00
_cell.angle_beta   90.00
_cell.angle_gamma   90.00
#
_symmetry.space_group_name_H-M   'P 1'
#
loop_
_entity.id
_entity.type
_entity.pdbx_description
1 polymer ?
#
loop_
_entity_poly.entity_id
_entity_poly.type
_entity_poly.pdbx_seq_one_letter_code
_entity_poly.pdbx_strand_id
1 'polypeptide(L)'
;MDDSSLIWDDGALVTIDQRGLPHEVRELRLRTVDEIIEAITTLAIRGAPAIGIAGAFGVVIATRAHTHHDSADTSNRPVGDVGSRGGGVVDVAAVAAEADRIAAARPTAVNLAWAVERVRTRIGEGADAVLAETLDLLAEDGRVNLAAATHAADLVQRLCGARPLRLLTHCNTGRLATSAVGTAIGALRVLHERGVVADVIVDETRPLLQGARLTAWELAEAGIPHRLTIDSAAAWAMATGQVDAVLVGADRITANGDVANKIGTFTLALAARHHGIPFIVVAPESTRDTAMATGAQIVVEQRAGTEVTGFGGVATAPAGTAVFNPAFDVTPTDLVTAVVTENGVVYRNSDSFDDRGRAVPADTTRGVGFAGSQQGTTFADSEQGATLADSEQGATLADRGLAIAATARQLYQRGWMPGTAGNISVRIAPVDPGSGEDALITASGLSKGELGAHDTVLVAIADTTARPGQSRKPSAETSIHTAVYRTRPAGAVVHVHSPFATALATTAARPGDAVTPVRISGFELLKGFGLADPSTVVIPVFPNWPEVARIGTDIETYLRENPDAPPILFITGHGITTWGETLAQARDRAECLEALCELIARIGPTVATPLEIGPT
;
A
#
# COMPACT_ATOMS: atom_id res chain seq x y z
N MET A 1 19.64 -24.42 -18.98
CA MET A 1 20.59 -23.59 -19.76
C MET A 1 21.08 -22.52 -18.83
N ASP A 2 22.34 -22.14 -18.94
CA ASP A 2 22.95 -21.11 -18.09
C ASP A 2 22.25 -19.79 -18.39
N ASP A 3 21.25 -19.44 -17.57
CA ASP A 3 20.28 -18.35 -17.80
C ASP A 3 20.86 -16.97 -17.46
N SER A 4 22.18 -16.88 -17.42
CA SER A 4 22.90 -15.69 -16.97
C SER A 4 23.08 -14.67 -18.10
N SER A 5 22.87 -13.40 -17.76
CA SER A 5 23.14 -12.26 -18.65
C SER A 5 24.59 -11.76 -18.56
N LEU A 6 25.38 -12.30 -17.62
CA LEU A 6 26.75 -11.90 -17.31
C LEU A 6 27.64 -13.14 -17.21
N ILE A 7 28.45 -13.37 -18.22
CA ILE A 7 29.30 -14.57 -18.31
C ILE A 7 30.76 -14.14 -18.23
N TRP A 8 31.53 -14.83 -17.39
CA TRP A 8 32.98 -14.67 -17.39
C TRP A 8 33.62 -15.66 -18.36
N ASP A 9 34.26 -15.16 -19.42
CA ASP A 9 34.85 -16.00 -20.45
C ASP A 9 36.18 -15.43 -20.94
N ASP A 10 37.22 -16.27 -20.93
CA ASP A 10 38.61 -15.95 -21.33
C ASP A 10 39.09 -14.57 -20.83
N GLY A 11 38.87 -14.31 -19.54
CA GLY A 11 39.28 -13.07 -18.88
C GLY A 11 38.53 -11.81 -19.29
N ALA A 12 37.36 -11.95 -19.89
CA ALA A 12 36.46 -10.87 -20.22
C ALA A 12 35.07 -11.08 -19.59
N LEU A 13 34.39 -9.98 -19.30
CA LEU A 13 32.95 -10.00 -19.06
C LEU A 13 32.22 -10.03 -20.40
N VAL A 14 31.42 -11.05 -20.62
CA VAL A 14 30.55 -11.23 -21.78
C VAL A 14 29.10 -10.96 -21.38
N THR A 15 28.41 -10.11 -22.13
CA THR A 15 27.01 -9.73 -21.88
C THR A 15 26.31 -9.26 -23.16
N ILE A 16 24.99 -9.07 -23.10
CA ILE A 16 24.21 -8.53 -24.23
C ILE A 16 24.19 -7.00 -24.17
N ASP A 17 24.44 -6.34 -25.30
CA ASP A 17 24.24 -4.90 -25.45
C ASP A 17 22.75 -4.57 -25.43
N GLN A 18 22.24 -4.15 -24.26
CA GLN A 18 20.83 -3.84 -24.11
C GLN A 18 20.37 -2.61 -24.92
N ARG A 19 21.30 -1.83 -25.49
CA ARG A 19 20.97 -0.68 -26.36
C ARG A 19 20.53 -1.13 -27.75
N GLY A 20 20.98 -2.30 -28.20
CA GLY A 20 20.59 -2.90 -29.49
C GLY A 20 19.23 -3.57 -29.47
N LEU A 21 18.79 -4.06 -28.30
CA LEU A 21 17.49 -4.72 -28.15
C LEU A 21 16.31 -3.75 -28.33
N PRO A 22 15.21 -4.18 -29.01
CA PRO A 22 14.93 -5.55 -29.45
C PRO A 22 15.40 -5.86 -30.88
N HIS A 23 16.05 -4.93 -31.57
CA HIS A 23 16.34 -5.05 -33.00
C HIS A 23 17.54 -5.96 -33.30
N GLU A 24 18.56 -5.93 -32.44
CA GLU A 24 19.79 -6.68 -32.61
C GLU A 24 20.25 -7.25 -31.26
N VAL A 25 20.51 -8.55 -31.23
CA VAL A 25 21.19 -9.22 -30.11
C VAL A 25 22.69 -9.14 -30.38
N ARG A 26 23.34 -8.12 -29.83
CA ARG A 26 24.78 -7.92 -29.92
C ARG A 26 25.45 -8.36 -28.63
N GLU A 27 26.47 -9.19 -28.73
CA GLU A 27 27.34 -9.54 -27.61
C GLU A 27 28.41 -8.45 -27.39
N LEU A 28 28.62 -8.07 -26.14
CA LEU A 28 29.73 -7.24 -25.68
C LEU A 28 30.72 -8.11 -24.94
N ARG A 29 32.00 -7.89 -25.22
CA ARG A 29 33.11 -8.58 -24.57
C ARG A 29 34.07 -7.54 -24.00
N LEU A 30 33.92 -7.28 -22.71
CA LEU A 30 34.57 -6.18 -21.98
C LEU A 30 35.83 -6.70 -21.30
N ARG A 31 36.98 -6.10 -21.64
CA ARG A 31 38.33 -6.52 -21.20
C ARG A 31 39.07 -5.45 -20.42
N THR A 32 38.51 -4.25 -20.32
CA THR A 32 39.12 -3.11 -19.64
C THR A 32 38.13 -2.45 -18.69
N VAL A 33 38.65 -1.74 -17.69
CA VAL A 33 37.82 -0.98 -16.75
C VAL A 33 37.04 0.12 -17.47
N ASP A 34 37.65 0.78 -18.46
CA ASP A 34 37.00 1.82 -19.26
C ASP A 34 35.78 1.28 -20.02
N GLU A 35 35.89 0.09 -20.62
CA GLU A 35 34.77 -0.58 -21.30
C GLU A 35 33.63 -0.94 -20.32
N ILE A 36 33.95 -1.37 -19.09
CA ILE A 36 32.94 -1.63 -18.05
C ILE A 36 32.21 -0.34 -17.67
N ILE A 37 32.95 0.74 -17.41
CA ILE A 37 32.39 2.05 -17.07
C ILE A 37 31.53 2.59 -18.22
N GLU A 38 31.99 2.48 -19.47
CA GLU A 38 31.21 2.87 -20.65
C GLU A 38 29.92 2.06 -20.76
N ALA A 39 29.99 0.74 -20.59
CA ALA A 39 28.82 -0.13 -20.67
C ALA A 39 27.75 0.22 -19.62
N ILE A 40 28.18 0.55 -18.39
CA ILE A 40 27.28 0.96 -17.30
C ILE A 40 26.70 2.36 -17.55
N THR A 41 27.52 3.33 -17.95
CA THR A 41 27.12 4.73 -18.13
C THR A 41 26.22 4.94 -19.35
N THR A 42 26.47 4.21 -20.44
CA THR A 42 25.66 4.27 -21.67
C THR A 42 24.44 3.35 -21.64
N LEU A 43 24.19 2.67 -20.52
CA LEU A 43 23.08 1.74 -20.31
C LEU A 43 23.11 0.51 -21.22
N ALA A 44 24.30 0.10 -21.69
CA ALA A 44 24.51 -1.20 -22.31
C ALA A 44 24.31 -2.34 -21.29
N ILE A 45 24.71 -2.10 -20.04
CA ILE A 45 24.38 -2.90 -18.86
C ILE A 45 23.56 -2.03 -17.92
N ARG A 46 22.41 -2.53 -17.48
CA ARG A 46 21.50 -1.81 -16.57
C ARG A 46 20.71 -2.78 -15.71
N GLY A 47 20.09 -2.24 -14.67
CA GLY A 47 19.48 -3.00 -13.59
C GLY A 47 20.46 -3.12 -12.42
N ALA A 48 19.97 -2.88 -11.21
CA ALA A 48 20.82 -2.60 -10.06
C ALA A 48 21.75 -3.79 -9.70
N PRO A 49 21.29 -5.06 -9.68
CA PRO A 49 22.19 -6.19 -9.48
C PRO A 49 23.17 -6.40 -10.64
N ALA A 50 22.71 -6.25 -11.89
CA ALA A 50 23.54 -6.47 -13.08
C ALA A 50 24.75 -5.53 -13.12
N ILE A 51 24.55 -4.24 -12.85
CA ILE A 51 25.64 -3.27 -12.82
C ILE A 51 26.60 -3.52 -11.66
N GLY A 52 26.11 -4.01 -10.51
CA GLY A 52 26.96 -4.40 -9.38
C GLY A 52 27.93 -5.53 -9.74
N ILE A 53 27.40 -6.61 -10.31
CA ILE A 53 28.22 -7.76 -10.71
C ILE A 53 29.16 -7.38 -11.87
N ALA A 54 28.71 -6.57 -12.83
CA ALA A 54 29.58 -6.03 -13.87
C ALA A 54 30.73 -5.18 -13.30
N GLY A 55 30.45 -4.37 -12.27
CA GLY A 55 31.47 -3.61 -11.55
C GLY A 55 32.47 -4.51 -10.84
N ALA A 56 32.01 -5.58 -10.18
CA ALA A 56 32.86 -6.58 -9.55
C ALA A 56 33.80 -7.27 -10.56
N PHE A 57 33.29 -7.66 -11.74
CA PHE A 57 34.13 -8.14 -12.84
C PHE A 57 35.13 -7.07 -13.33
N GLY A 58 34.76 -5.79 -13.31
CA GLY A 58 35.69 -4.69 -13.54
C GLY A 58 36.86 -4.68 -12.55
N VAL A 59 36.64 -5.00 -11.27
CA VAL A 59 37.72 -5.15 -10.27
C VAL A 59 38.59 -6.38 -10.56
N VAL A 60 38.02 -7.48 -11.08
CA VAL A 60 38.81 -8.63 -11.54
C VAL A 60 39.74 -8.21 -12.69
N ILE A 61 39.21 -7.49 -13.67
CA ILE A 61 39.97 -6.95 -14.81
C ILE A 61 41.10 -6.02 -14.32
N ALA A 62 40.78 -5.09 -13.41
CA ALA A 62 41.76 -4.18 -12.82
C ALA A 62 42.86 -4.94 -12.08
N THR A 63 42.49 -5.92 -11.25
CA THR A 63 43.45 -6.74 -10.51
C THR A 63 44.40 -7.48 -11.45
N ARG A 64 43.89 -8.05 -12.55
CA ARG A 64 44.73 -8.70 -13.56
C ARG A 64 45.67 -7.72 -14.25
N ALA A 65 45.19 -6.53 -14.61
CA ALA A 65 45.98 -5.51 -15.30
C ALA A 65 47.11 -4.92 -14.42
N HIS A 66 46.89 -4.85 -13.11
CA HIS A 66 47.84 -4.31 -12.12
C HIS A 66 48.56 -5.39 -11.32
N THR A 67 48.58 -6.63 -11.82
CA THR A 67 49.42 -7.70 -11.26
C THR A 67 50.76 -7.73 -12.00
N HIS A 68 51.85 -7.44 -11.29
CA HIS A 68 53.20 -7.54 -11.82
C HIS A 68 53.76 -8.93 -11.53
N HIS A 69 54.27 -9.59 -12.57
CA HIS A 69 55.08 -10.78 -12.37
C HIS A 69 56.54 -10.35 -12.34
N ASP A 70 57.25 -10.69 -11.26
CA ASP A 70 58.70 -10.53 -11.24
C ASP A 70 59.29 -11.28 -12.42
N SER A 71 60.05 -10.54 -13.24
CA SER A 71 60.82 -11.11 -14.35
C SER A 71 62.04 -11.85 -13.78
N ALA A 72 61.82 -12.87 -12.97
CA ALA A 72 62.85 -13.79 -12.52
C ALA A 72 62.64 -15.13 -13.24
N ASP A 73 63.40 -15.28 -14.33
CA ASP A 73 63.69 -16.52 -15.07
C ASP A 73 62.54 -17.16 -15.88
N THR A 74 62.36 -16.67 -17.10
CA THR A 74 61.55 -17.32 -18.16
C THR A 74 62.39 -18.25 -19.04
N SER A 75 63.64 -18.57 -18.71
CA SER A 75 64.52 -19.33 -19.61
C SER A 75 64.33 -20.86 -19.58
N ASN A 76 63.48 -21.41 -18.69
CA ASN A 76 63.33 -22.87 -18.58
C ASN A 76 61.93 -23.37 -18.16
N ARG A 77 60.84 -22.94 -18.82
CA ARG A 77 59.52 -23.58 -18.66
C ARG A 77 59.09 -24.35 -19.91
N PRO A 78 58.62 -25.61 -19.78
CA PRO A 78 58.08 -26.36 -20.90
C PRO A 78 56.80 -25.70 -21.44
N VAL A 79 56.68 -25.69 -22.76
CA VAL A 79 55.47 -25.24 -23.47
C VAL A 79 54.35 -26.24 -23.20
N GLY A 80 53.35 -25.87 -22.39
CA GLY A 80 52.16 -26.70 -22.18
C GLY A 80 51.29 -26.42 -20.96
N ASP A 81 51.75 -25.63 -19.98
CA ASP A 81 50.97 -25.37 -18.76
C ASP A 81 50.29 -23.99 -18.80
N VAL A 82 48.97 -23.98 -19.01
CA VAL A 82 48.12 -22.77 -19.08
C VAL A 82 47.26 -22.62 -17.81
N GLY A 83 47.43 -23.49 -16.82
CA GLY A 83 46.67 -23.44 -15.57
C GLY A 83 47.49 -22.87 -14.42
N SER A 84 47.10 -21.72 -13.89
CA SER A 84 47.63 -21.11 -12.65
C SER A 84 48.89 -20.25 -12.82
N ARG A 85 48.70 -18.98 -13.20
CA ARG A 85 49.68 -17.90 -12.96
C ARG A 85 49.64 -17.44 -11.49
N GLY A 86 49.75 -18.37 -10.55
CA GLY A 86 49.87 -18.06 -9.12
C GLY A 86 51.28 -17.58 -8.79
N GLY A 87 51.51 -16.26 -8.81
CA GLY A 87 52.82 -15.70 -8.41
C GLY A 87 53.10 -14.28 -8.88
N GLY A 88 52.09 -13.42 -9.02
CA GLY A 88 52.28 -12.00 -9.28
C GLY A 88 52.00 -11.15 -8.04
N VAL A 89 52.69 -10.03 -7.90
CA VAL A 89 52.44 -9.02 -6.86
C VAL A 89 51.43 -8.01 -7.40
N VAL A 90 50.29 -7.88 -6.70
CA VAL A 90 49.24 -6.92 -7.05
C VAL A 90 49.62 -5.52 -6.56
N ASP A 91 49.56 -4.51 -7.43
CA ASP A 91 49.54 -3.12 -7.02
C ASP A 91 48.16 -2.77 -6.44
N VAL A 92 47.98 -3.06 -5.15
CA VAL A 92 46.71 -2.87 -4.43
C VAL A 92 46.23 -1.42 -4.52
N ALA A 93 47.13 -0.44 -4.56
CA ALA A 93 46.77 0.98 -4.62
C ALA A 93 46.19 1.34 -5.99
N ALA A 94 46.81 0.86 -7.08
CA ALA A 94 46.28 1.08 -8.43
C ALA A 94 44.92 0.40 -8.63
N VAL A 95 44.75 -0.85 -8.16
CA VAL A 95 43.46 -1.56 -8.24
C VAL A 95 42.40 -0.84 -7.40
N ALA A 96 42.75 -0.34 -6.21
CA ALA A 96 41.82 0.42 -5.39
C ALA A 96 41.34 1.69 -6.09
N ALA A 97 42.22 2.40 -6.81
CA ALA A 97 41.83 3.58 -7.59
C ALA A 97 40.87 3.24 -8.75
N GLU A 98 41.09 2.11 -9.45
CA GLU A 98 40.16 1.63 -10.48
C GLU A 98 38.81 1.21 -9.89
N ALA A 99 38.80 0.55 -8.72
CA ALA A 99 37.58 0.23 -8.00
C ALA A 99 36.76 1.49 -7.65
N ASP A 100 37.42 2.58 -7.22
CA ASP A 100 36.76 3.86 -6.97
C ASP A 100 36.16 4.45 -8.25
N ARG A 101 36.89 4.37 -9.39
CA ARG A 101 36.38 4.82 -10.70
C ARG A 101 35.13 4.04 -11.12
N ILE A 102 35.15 2.72 -10.94
CA ILE A 102 34.00 1.85 -11.24
C ILE A 102 32.81 2.23 -10.35
N ALA A 103 33.00 2.33 -9.03
CA ALA A 103 31.93 2.70 -8.09
C ALA A 103 31.32 4.08 -8.40
N ALA A 104 32.14 5.02 -8.88
CA ALA A 104 31.71 6.36 -9.26
C ALA A 104 31.01 6.44 -10.62
N ALA A 105 30.97 5.36 -11.42
CA ALA A 105 30.36 5.39 -12.76
C ALA A 105 28.88 5.80 -12.74
N ARG A 106 28.14 5.40 -11.70
CA ARG A 106 26.76 5.82 -11.43
C ARG A 106 26.56 6.03 -9.92
N PRO A 107 26.82 7.21 -9.36
CA PRO A 107 26.88 7.44 -7.91
C PRO A 107 25.58 7.15 -7.14
N THR A 108 24.43 7.13 -7.83
CA THR A 108 23.12 6.80 -7.23
C THR A 108 22.85 5.29 -7.17
N ALA A 109 23.64 4.46 -7.85
CA ALA A 109 23.49 3.01 -7.88
C ALA A 109 24.21 2.34 -6.70
N VAL A 110 23.51 2.18 -5.58
CA VAL A 110 24.09 1.61 -4.35
C VAL A 110 24.63 0.18 -4.56
N ASN A 111 23.95 -0.64 -5.36
CA ASN A 111 24.41 -2.00 -5.68
C ASN A 111 25.77 -2.04 -6.38
N LEU A 112 26.12 -1.00 -7.16
CA LEU A 112 27.41 -0.89 -7.81
C LEU A 112 28.53 -0.73 -6.77
N ALA A 113 28.38 0.27 -5.89
CA ALA A 113 29.35 0.52 -4.83
C ALA A 113 29.45 -0.67 -3.87
N TRP A 114 28.33 -1.29 -3.50
CA TRP A 114 28.30 -2.45 -2.61
C TRP A 114 29.05 -3.66 -3.17
N ALA A 115 28.79 -4.02 -4.44
CA ALA A 115 29.43 -5.18 -5.06
C ALA A 115 30.93 -4.96 -5.25
N VAL A 116 31.32 -3.75 -5.66
CA VAL A 116 32.73 -3.34 -5.76
C VAL A 116 33.42 -3.45 -4.41
N GLU A 117 32.83 -2.91 -3.33
CA GLU A 117 33.42 -2.94 -2.00
C GLU A 117 33.55 -4.36 -1.45
N ARG A 118 32.57 -5.24 -1.74
CA ARG A 118 32.66 -6.66 -1.34
C ARG A 118 33.88 -7.34 -1.93
N VAL A 119 34.08 -7.24 -3.24
CA VAL A 119 35.23 -7.88 -3.90
C VAL A 119 36.54 -7.14 -3.63
N ARG A 120 36.48 -5.85 -3.26
CA ARG A 120 37.65 -5.04 -2.89
C ARG A 120 38.45 -5.66 -1.76
N THR A 121 37.76 -6.32 -0.82
CA THR A 121 38.38 -7.02 0.32
C THR A 121 39.34 -8.13 -0.11
N ARG A 122 39.18 -8.66 -1.32
CA ARG A 122 39.97 -9.76 -1.89
C ARG A 122 41.14 -9.31 -2.77
N ILE A 123 41.30 -8.01 -3.04
CA ILE A 123 42.33 -7.50 -3.98
C ILE A 123 43.73 -7.98 -3.60
N GLY A 124 44.07 -7.95 -2.30
CA GLY A 124 45.39 -8.36 -1.81
C GLY A 124 45.68 -9.87 -2.00
N GLU A 125 44.65 -10.67 -2.22
CA GLU A 125 44.75 -12.12 -2.44
C GLU A 125 44.96 -12.48 -3.94
N GLY A 126 44.87 -11.50 -4.84
CA GLY A 126 45.09 -11.69 -6.27
C GLY A 126 43.82 -11.84 -7.10
N ALA A 127 43.98 -11.77 -8.43
CA ALA A 127 42.85 -11.74 -9.37
C ALA A 127 41.94 -12.97 -9.29
N ASP A 128 42.50 -14.15 -8.99
CA ASP A 128 41.70 -15.38 -8.90
C ASP A 128 40.82 -15.40 -7.64
N ALA A 129 41.27 -14.79 -6.54
CA ALA A 129 40.46 -14.63 -5.33
C ALA A 129 39.32 -13.61 -5.54
N VAL A 130 39.62 -12.48 -6.20
CA VAL A 130 38.60 -11.50 -6.60
C VAL A 130 37.59 -12.13 -7.56
N LEU A 131 38.06 -12.94 -8.52
CA LEU A 131 37.19 -13.65 -9.45
C LEU A 131 36.30 -14.67 -8.73
N ALA A 132 36.85 -15.46 -7.81
CA ALA A 132 36.08 -16.41 -7.02
C ALA A 132 34.95 -15.71 -6.26
N GLU A 133 35.25 -14.61 -5.55
CA GLU A 133 34.23 -13.82 -4.84
C GLU A 133 33.21 -13.18 -5.80
N THR A 134 33.63 -12.79 -7.00
CA THR A 134 32.73 -12.25 -8.04
C THR A 134 31.79 -13.32 -8.59
N LEU A 135 32.29 -14.54 -8.82
CA LEU A 135 31.47 -15.67 -9.26
C LEU A 135 30.53 -16.14 -8.15
N ASP A 136 30.97 -16.10 -6.89
CA ASP A 136 30.11 -16.36 -5.74
C ASP A 136 28.98 -15.33 -5.64
N LEU A 137 29.30 -14.04 -5.85
CA LEU A 137 28.31 -12.96 -5.97
C LEU A 137 27.28 -13.22 -7.07
N LEU A 138 27.73 -13.63 -8.25
CA LEU A 138 26.89 -13.98 -9.39
C LEU A 138 25.96 -15.16 -9.08
N ALA A 139 26.51 -16.23 -8.50
CA ALA A 139 25.73 -17.41 -8.11
C ALA A 139 24.73 -17.09 -6.98
N GLU A 140 25.12 -16.24 -6.03
CA GLU A 140 24.27 -15.78 -4.94
C GLU A 140 23.07 -14.99 -5.47
N ASP A 141 23.28 -14.03 -6.39
CA ASP A 141 22.19 -13.25 -7.01
C ASP A 141 21.20 -14.18 -7.73
N GLY A 142 21.69 -15.16 -8.50
CA GLY A 142 20.83 -16.15 -9.15
C GLY A 142 19.97 -16.94 -8.17
N ARG A 143 20.56 -17.42 -7.06
CA ARG A 143 19.84 -18.17 -6.01
C ARG A 143 18.80 -17.30 -5.29
N VAL A 144 19.17 -16.07 -4.94
CA VAL A 144 18.32 -15.09 -4.25
C VAL A 144 17.12 -14.72 -5.12
N ASN A 145 17.35 -14.39 -6.39
CA ASN A 145 16.29 -14.01 -7.32
C ASN A 145 15.33 -15.18 -7.58
N LEU A 146 15.83 -16.40 -7.75
CA LEU A 146 14.98 -17.58 -7.91
C LEU A 146 14.10 -17.83 -6.67
N ALA A 147 14.65 -17.69 -5.46
CA ALA A 147 13.89 -17.84 -4.23
C ALA A 147 12.79 -16.78 -4.11
N ALA A 148 13.12 -15.50 -4.34
CA ALA A 148 12.15 -14.41 -4.31
C ALA A 148 11.03 -14.60 -5.36
N ALA A 149 11.41 -14.96 -6.58
CA ALA A 149 10.48 -15.28 -7.68
C ALA A 149 9.53 -16.43 -7.31
N THR A 150 10.07 -17.50 -6.71
CA THR A 150 9.29 -18.67 -6.29
C THR A 150 8.29 -18.29 -5.20
N HIS A 151 8.72 -17.55 -4.18
CA HIS A 151 7.84 -17.08 -3.12
C HIS A 151 6.74 -16.14 -3.64
N ALA A 152 7.06 -15.28 -4.61
CA ALA A 152 6.09 -14.38 -5.23
C ALA A 152 5.06 -15.16 -6.05
N ALA A 153 5.50 -16.15 -6.82
CA ALA A 153 4.61 -17.05 -7.56
C ALA A 153 3.67 -17.83 -6.62
N ASP A 154 4.19 -18.34 -5.50
CA ASP A 154 3.38 -19.01 -4.48
C ASP A 154 2.34 -18.07 -3.87
N LEU A 155 2.72 -16.82 -3.57
CA LEU A 155 1.80 -15.81 -3.07
C LEU A 155 0.71 -15.50 -4.09
N VAL A 156 1.07 -15.24 -5.35
CA VAL A 156 0.11 -14.97 -6.43
C VAL A 156 -0.94 -16.08 -6.54
N GLN A 157 -0.52 -17.35 -6.54
CA GLN A 157 -1.45 -18.47 -6.62
C GLN A 157 -2.35 -18.60 -5.38
N ARG A 158 -1.84 -18.27 -4.19
CA ARG A 158 -2.68 -18.21 -2.98
C ARG A 158 -3.74 -17.10 -3.07
N LEU A 159 -3.35 -15.91 -3.53
CA LEU A 159 -4.24 -14.74 -3.61
C LEU A 159 -5.29 -14.88 -4.73
N CYS A 160 -4.88 -15.39 -5.89
CA CYS A 160 -5.72 -15.43 -7.10
C CYS A 160 -6.39 -16.78 -7.37
N GLY A 161 -5.99 -17.83 -6.66
CA GLY A 161 -6.43 -19.21 -6.85
C GLY A 161 -5.71 -19.95 -7.99
N ALA A 162 -5.94 -21.26 -8.06
CA ALA A 162 -5.36 -22.15 -9.09
C ALA A 162 -6.18 -22.08 -10.40
N ARG A 163 -5.97 -21.03 -11.18
CA ARG A 163 -6.58 -20.80 -12.50
C ARG A 163 -5.58 -20.12 -13.44
N PRO A 164 -5.84 -20.07 -14.75
CA PRO A 164 -5.10 -19.18 -15.63
C PRO A 164 -5.24 -17.71 -15.20
N LEU A 165 -4.11 -17.01 -15.10
CA LEU A 165 -3.98 -15.65 -14.60
C LEU A 165 -3.54 -14.70 -15.69
N ARG A 166 -4.15 -13.51 -15.71
CA ARG A 166 -3.73 -12.38 -16.53
C ARG A 166 -2.92 -11.45 -15.66
N LEU A 167 -1.64 -11.30 -15.94
CA LEU A 167 -0.71 -10.59 -15.07
C LEU A 167 -0.30 -9.28 -15.73
N LEU A 168 0.06 -8.28 -14.93
CA LEU A 168 0.64 -7.03 -15.44
C LEU A 168 2.01 -6.79 -14.81
N THR A 169 2.96 -6.33 -15.61
CA THR A 169 4.28 -5.91 -15.12
C THR A 169 4.74 -4.61 -15.75
N HIS A 170 5.73 -3.98 -15.11
CA HIS A 170 6.23 -2.65 -15.45
C HIS A 170 7.76 -2.62 -15.38
N CYS A 171 8.39 -1.83 -16.26
CA CYS A 171 9.84 -1.81 -16.48
C CYS A 171 10.39 -3.17 -16.93
N ASN A 172 11.68 -3.40 -16.71
CA ASN A 172 12.38 -4.66 -16.91
C ASN A 172 13.02 -5.11 -15.60
N THR A 173 12.68 -6.33 -15.19
CA THR A 173 13.09 -6.96 -13.92
C THR A 173 13.50 -8.42 -14.15
N GLY A 174 13.87 -8.76 -15.38
CA GLY A 174 14.27 -10.10 -15.78
C GLY A 174 15.76 -10.30 -15.61
N ARG A 175 16.30 -11.34 -16.26
CA ARG A 175 17.72 -11.66 -16.20
C ARG A 175 18.61 -10.55 -16.76
N LEU A 176 18.10 -9.70 -17.66
CA LEU A 176 18.83 -8.54 -18.18
C LEU A 176 19.00 -7.43 -17.13
N ALA A 177 18.08 -7.32 -16.16
CA ALA A 177 18.17 -6.35 -15.08
C ALA A 177 18.87 -6.90 -13.83
N THR A 178 18.96 -8.21 -13.72
CA THR A 178 19.72 -8.93 -12.68
C THR A 178 20.94 -9.62 -13.32
N SER A 179 21.48 -10.65 -12.70
CA SER A 179 22.47 -11.51 -13.36
C SER A 179 21.91 -12.80 -13.94
N ALA A 180 20.77 -13.25 -13.41
CA ALA A 180 20.03 -14.44 -13.83
C ALA A 180 18.59 -14.37 -13.29
N VAL A 181 17.69 -15.12 -13.92
CA VAL A 181 16.27 -15.33 -13.53
C VAL A 181 15.39 -14.08 -13.56
N GLY A 182 15.77 -13.03 -12.82
CA GLY A 182 14.98 -11.83 -12.57
C GLY A 182 14.16 -11.90 -11.29
N THR A 183 13.51 -10.78 -10.93
CA THR A 183 12.62 -10.68 -9.78
C THR A 183 11.16 -10.86 -10.19
N ALA A 184 10.45 -9.79 -10.57
CA ALA A 184 9.06 -9.89 -10.98
C ALA A 184 8.90 -10.69 -12.29
N ILE A 185 9.75 -10.47 -13.30
CA ILE A 185 9.78 -11.34 -14.50
C ILE A 185 10.19 -12.77 -14.13
N GLY A 186 11.09 -12.96 -13.17
CA GLY A 186 11.40 -14.29 -12.62
C GLY A 186 10.15 -14.99 -12.07
N ALA A 187 9.32 -14.28 -11.31
CA ALA A 187 8.05 -14.80 -10.81
C ALA A 187 7.07 -15.15 -11.95
N LEU A 188 7.02 -14.34 -13.02
CA LEU A 188 6.24 -14.64 -14.22
C LEU A 188 6.73 -15.93 -14.90
N ARG A 189 8.04 -16.16 -14.98
CA ARG A 189 8.62 -17.41 -15.52
C ARG A 189 8.22 -18.62 -14.68
N VAL A 190 8.34 -18.52 -13.36
CA VAL A 190 7.91 -19.60 -12.44
C VAL A 190 6.41 -19.88 -12.58
N LEU A 191 5.57 -18.85 -12.68
CA LEU A 191 4.12 -19.02 -12.92
C LEU A 191 3.83 -19.65 -14.29
N HIS A 192 4.61 -19.30 -15.32
CA HIS A 192 4.46 -19.87 -16.65
C HIS A 192 4.86 -21.35 -16.70
N GLU A 193 5.98 -21.73 -16.07
CA GLU A 193 6.41 -23.12 -15.91
C GLU A 193 5.37 -23.97 -15.17
N ARG A 194 4.61 -23.36 -14.26
CA ARG A 194 3.47 -23.99 -13.56
C ARG A 194 2.20 -24.07 -14.41
N GLY A 195 2.20 -23.53 -15.63
CA GLY A 195 1.07 -23.57 -16.55
C GLY A 195 -0.12 -22.67 -16.15
N VAL A 196 0.10 -21.66 -15.29
CA VAL A 196 -0.97 -20.79 -14.78
C VAL A 196 -1.00 -19.39 -15.40
N VAL A 197 -0.11 -19.06 -16.34
CA VAL A 197 -0.13 -17.77 -17.03
C VAL A 197 -1.01 -17.86 -18.27
N ALA A 198 -2.10 -17.08 -18.28
CA ALA A 198 -2.95 -16.90 -19.47
C ALA A 198 -2.37 -15.86 -20.43
N ASP A 199 -1.94 -14.72 -19.89
CA ASP A 199 -1.39 -13.59 -20.63
C ASP A 199 -0.65 -12.65 -19.67
N VAL A 200 0.39 -11.97 -20.16
CA VAL A 200 1.10 -10.90 -19.44
C VAL A 200 0.94 -9.59 -20.20
N ILE A 201 0.31 -8.60 -19.58
CA ILE A 201 0.33 -7.23 -20.05
C ILE A 201 1.64 -6.58 -19.61
N VAL A 202 2.40 -6.10 -20.59
CA VAL A 202 3.67 -5.40 -20.38
C VAL A 202 3.43 -3.93 -20.68
N ASP A 203 3.66 -3.08 -19.70
CA ASP A 203 3.69 -1.63 -19.92
C ASP A 203 4.94 -1.24 -20.71
N GLU A 204 4.81 -0.33 -21.68
CA GLU A 204 5.94 0.10 -22.51
C GLU A 204 7.08 0.71 -21.68
N THR A 205 6.75 1.37 -20.57
CA THR A 205 7.65 2.02 -19.63
C THR A 205 8.41 3.21 -20.24
N ARG A 206 7.70 4.30 -20.53
CA ARG A 206 8.33 5.54 -20.98
C ARG A 206 9.24 6.13 -19.87
N PRO A 207 10.25 6.94 -20.24
CA PRO A 207 10.62 7.31 -21.61
C PRO A 207 11.52 6.30 -22.33
N LEU A 208 12.25 5.44 -21.60
CA LEU A 208 13.31 4.59 -22.18
C LEU A 208 12.79 3.29 -22.80
N LEU A 209 11.50 3.01 -22.63
CA LEU A 209 10.80 1.87 -23.21
C LEU A 209 11.35 0.52 -22.75
N GLN A 210 11.73 0.38 -21.47
CA GLN A 210 12.29 -0.87 -20.96
C GLN A 210 11.32 -2.05 -21.10
N GLY A 211 10.03 -1.83 -20.85
CA GLY A 211 9.05 -2.90 -20.99
C GLY A 211 8.85 -3.30 -22.45
N ALA A 212 8.71 -2.33 -23.35
CA ALA A 212 8.56 -2.60 -24.78
C ALA A 212 9.81 -3.24 -25.41
N ARG A 213 11.01 -2.82 -25.00
CA ARG A 213 12.27 -3.24 -25.64
C ARG A 213 12.87 -4.50 -25.02
N LEU A 214 12.81 -4.64 -23.71
CA LEU A 214 13.54 -5.66 -22.97
C LEU A 214 12.60 -6.71 -22.40
N THR A 215 11.55 -6.29 -21.68
CA THR A 215 10.60 -7.25 -21.08
C THR A 215 9.85 -8.03 -22.13
N ALA A 216 9.27 -7.36 -23.14
CA ALA A 216 8.62 -8.06 -24.25
C ALA A 216 9.58 -9.02 -24.98
N TRP A 217 10.86 -8.63 -25.13
CA TRP A 217 11.88 -9.47 -25.74
C TRP A 217 12.20 -10.71 -24.88
N GLU A 218 12.40 -10.54 -23.57
CA GLU A 218 12.66 -11.67 -22.64
C GLU A 218 11.46 -12.61 -22.54
N LEU A 219 10.23 -12.08 -22.49
CA LEU A 219 9.02 -12.90 -22.46
C LEU A 219 8.82 -13.66 -23.76
N ALA A 220 9.11 -13.03 -24.92
CA ALA A 220 9.06 -13.69 -26.23
C ALA A 220 10.07 -14.84 -26.32
N GLU A 221 11.31 -14.62 -25.88
CA GLU A 221 12.34 -15.66 -25.86
C GLU A 221 11.95 -16.82 -24.94
N ALA A 222 11.36 -16.52 -23.77
CA ALA A 222 10.90 -17.52 -22.81
C ALA A 222 9.59 -18.23 -23.21
N GLY A 223 8.96 -17.85 -24.33
CA GLY A 223 7.68 -18.43 -24.78
C GLY A 223 6.47 -18.04 -23.91
N ILE A 224 6.59 -16.99 -23.11
CA ILE A 224 5.51 -16.53 -22.21
C ILE A 224 4.51 -15.72 -23.03
N PRO A 225 3.20 -16.05 -23.01
CA PRO A 225 2.18 -15.29 -23.71
C PRO A 225 2.10 -13.87 -23.13
N HIS A 226 2.25 -12.87 -23.98
CA HIS A 226 2.26 -11.47 -23.55
C HIS A 226 1.75 -10.52 -24.64
N ARG A 227 1.33 -9.33 -24.19
CA ARG A 227 0.94 -8.20 -25.05
C ARG A 227 1.47 -6.91 -24.48
N LEU A 228 1.89 -6.01 -25.36
CA LEU A 228 2.38 -4.68 -25.01
C LEU A 228 1.23 -3.68 -24.90
N THR A 229 1.30 -2.80 -23.89
CA THR A 229 0.39 -1.65 -23.74
C THR A 229 1.19 -0.37 -23.50
N ILE A 230 0.58 0.78 -23.80
CA ILE A 230 1.09 2.07 -23.33
C ILE A 230 0.80 2.22 -21.83
N ASP A 231 1.66 2.95 -21.11
CA ASP A 231 1.57 3.10 -19.64
C ASP A 231 0.20 3.62 -19.19
N SER A 232 -0.37 4.59 -19.92
CA SER A 232 -1.67 5.21 -19.58
C SER A 232 -2.88 4.30 -19.79
N ALA A 233 -2.73 3.17 -20.49
CA ALA A 233 -3.82 2.22 -20.73
C ALA A 233 -3.86 1.10 -19.67
N ALA A 234 -2.87 1.00 -18.79
CA ALA A 234 -2.81 -0.02 -17.74
C ALA A 234 -4.02 0.03 -16.80
N ALA A 235 -4.44 1.22 -16.36
CA ALA A 235 -5.63 1.39 -15.52
C ALA A 235 -6.92 0.95 -16.24
N TRP A 236 -7.02 1.17 -17.56
CA TRP A 236 -8.15 0.69 -18.34
C TRP A 236 -8.13 -0.84 -18.51
N ALA A 237 -6.95 -1.45 -18.65
CA ALA A 237 -6.80 -2.90 -18.64
C ALA A 237 -7.29 -3.49 -17.31
N MET A 238 -6.96 -2.86 -16.18
CA MET A 238 -7.50 -3.25 -14.86
C MET A 238 -9.02 -3.09 -14.80
N ALA A 239 -9.55 -1.93 -15.20
CA ALA A 239 -10.99 -1.63 -15.17
C ALA A 239 -11.85 -2.57 -16.03
N THR A 240 -11.30 -3.04 -17.15
CA THR A 240 -11.96 -3.99 -18.05
C THR A 240 -11.67 -5.45 -17.71
N GLY A 241 -11.11 -5.69 -16.52
CA GLY A 241 -10.86 -7.01 -15.98
C GLY A 241 -9.84 -7.80 -16.78
N GLN A 242 -8.86 -7.15 -17.44
CA GLN A 242 -7.77 -7.80 -18.16
C GLN A 242 -6.57 -8.15 -17.26
N VAL A 243 -6.62 -7.78 -15.98
CA VAL A 243 -5.52 -7.97 -15.02
C VAL A 243 -6.07 -8.59 -13.74
N ASP A 244 -5.39 -9.63 -13.26
CA ASP A 244 -5.69 -10.37 -12.04
C ASP A 244 -4.70 -10.07 -10.91
N ALA A 245 -3.45 -9.74 -11.24
CA ALA A 245 -2.42 -9.29 -10.30
C ALA A 245 -1.36 -8.46 -11.02
N VAL A 246 -0.74 -7.53 -10.29
CA VAL A 246 0.38 -6.71 -10.74
C VAL A 246 1.65 -7.18 -10.04
N LEU A 247 2.72 -7.45 -10.80
CA LEU A 247 4.04 -7.79 -10.28
C LEU A 247 5.08 -6.78 -10.79
N VAL A 248 5.78 -6.12 -9.88
CA VAL A 248 6.84 -5.16 -10.20
C VAL A 248 8.10 -5.42 -9.39
N GLY A 249 9.22 -4.88 -9.84
CA GLY A 249 10.46 -4.85 -9.06
C GLY A 249 10.50 -3.67 -8.08
N ALA A 250 11.68 -3.47 -7.48
CA ALA A 250 12.00 -2.28 -6.72
C ALA A 250 13.46 -1.86 -6.97
N ASP A 251 13.71 -0.56 -6.90
CA ASP A 251 15.07 -0.01 -6.83
C ASP A 251 15.50 0.16 -5.36
N ARG A 252 14.56 0.56 -4.50
CA ARG A 252 14.77 0.68 -3.06
C ARG A 252 13.46 0.48 -2.31
N ILE A 253 13.55 -0.16 -1.14
CA ILE A 253 12.41 -0.34 -0.23
C ILE A 253 12.80 0.20 1.14
N THR A 254 12.07 1.17 1.67
CA THR A 254 12.37 1.78 2.98
C THR A 254 11.91 0.90 4.13
N ALA A 255 12.30 1.23 5.36
CA ALA A 255 11.97 0.47 6.56
C ALA A 255 10.45 0.32 6.79
N ASN A 256 9.65 1.35 6.46
CA ASN A 256 8.18 1.29 6.53
C ASN A 256 7.51 0.58 5.34
N GLY A 257 8.29 0.13 4.35
CA GLY A 257 7.81 -0.57 3.16
C GLY A 257 7.42 0.33 1.98
N ASP A 258 7.70 1.64 2.01
CA ASP A 258 7.56 2.46 0.79
C ASP A 258 8.56 1.99 -0.27
N VAL A 259 8.10 1.94 -1.52
CA VAL A 259 8.85 1.34 -2.63
C VAL A 259 9.19 2.42 -3.64
N ALA A 260 10.48 2.70 -3.83
CA ALA A 260 10.92 3.41 -5.01
C ALA A 260 11.13 2.43 -6.15
N ASN A 261 10.48 2.70 -7.28
CA ASN A 261 10.64 1.93 -8.51
C ASN A 261 10.45 2.84 -9.73
N LYS A 262 10.64 2.29 -10.93
CA LYS A 262 10.53 3.02 -12.20
C LYS A 262 9.25 3.86 -12.26
N ILE A 263 9.38 5.10 -12.74
CA ILE A 263 8.26 6.03 -12.91
C ILE A 263 7.10 5.35 -13.67
N GLY A 264 5.90 5.44 -13.11
CA GLY A 264 4.71 4.70 -13.53
C GLY A 264 4.24 3.68 -12.48
N THR A 265 5.14 3.19 -11.61
CA THR A 265 4.82 2.19 -10.59
C THR A 265 3.75 2.70 -9.61
N PHE A 266 3.88 3.93 -9.12
CA PHE A 266 2.90 4.54 -8.22
C PHE A 266 1.50 4.62 -8.86
N THR A 267 1.41 5.00 -10.14
CA THR A 267 0.14 5.06 -10.87
C THR A 267 -0.51 3.69 -11.00
N LEU A 268 0.28 2.64 -11.23
CA LEU A 268 -0.23 1.27 -11.25
C LEU A 268 -0.75 0.82 -9.90
N ALA A 269 -0.05 1.15 -8.81
CA ALA A 269 -0.47 0.77 -7.47
C ALA A 269 -1.80 1.45 -7.07
N LEU A 270 -1.99 2.72 -7.45
CA LEU A 270 -3.26 3.44 -7.30
C LEU A 270 -4.41 2.75 -8.05
N ALA A 271 -4.19 2.41 -9.33
CA ALA A 271 -5.19 1.75 -10.15
C ALA A 271 -5.52 0.33 -9.65
N ALA A 272 -4.49 -0.42 -9.24
CA ALA A 272 -4.64 -1.77 -8.70
C ALA A 272 -5.46 -1.75 -7.41
N ARG A 273 -5.16 -0.83 -6.48
CA ARG A 273 -5.95 -0.65 -5.25
C ARG A 273 -7.40 -0.29 -5.56
N HIS A 274 -7.64 0.66 -6.46
CA HIS A 274 -8.99 1.07 -6.84
C HIS A 274 -9.84 -0.09 -7.38
N HIS A 275 -9.22 -1.01 -8.13
CA HIS A 275 -9.89 -2.17 -8.71
C HIS A 275 -9.79 -3.46 -7.86
N GLY A 276 -9.24 -3.38 -6.65
CA GLY A 276 -9.07 -4.54 -5.76
C GLY A 276 -8.16 -5.62 -6.33
N ILE A 277 -7.15 -5.23 -7.10
CA ILE A 277 -6.15 -6.12 -7.72
C ILE A 277 -4.90 -6.15 -6.82
N PRO A 278 -4.37 -7.35 -6.48
CA PRO A 278 -3.13 -7.47 -5.74
C PRO A 278 -1.96 -6.78 -6.45
N PHE A 279 -1.24 -5.92 -5.72
CA PHE A 279 -0.02 -5.25 -6.17
C PHE A 279 1.18 -5.79 -5.40
N ILE A 280 2.00 -6.58 -6.07
CA ILE A 280 3.09 -7.35 -5.45
C ILE A 280 4.43 -6.82 -5.94
N VAL A 281 5.29 -6.47 -4.99
CA VAL A 281 6.65 -6.03 -5.24
C VAL A 281 7.58 -7.21 -4.98
N VAL A 282 8.43 -7.54 -5.96
CA VAL A 282 9.40 -8.64 -5.88
C VAL A 282 10.80 -8.06 -5.96
N ALA A 283 11.56 -8.18 -4.87
CA ALA A 283 12.93 -7.67 -4.80
C ALA A 283 13.74 -8.46 -3.78
N PRO A 284 15.07 -8.57 -3.93
CA PRO A 284 15.95 -9.13 -2.91
C PRO A 284 15.87 -8.37 -1.57
N GLU A 285 16.20 -9.04 -0.47
CA GLU A 285 16.34 -8.41 0.85
C GLU A 285 17.39 -7.29 0.82
N SER A 286 18.43 -7.43 0.01
CA SER A 286 19.46 -6.40 -0.18
C SER A 286 18.93 -5.09 -0.80
N THR A 287 17.74 -5.10 -1.40
CA THR A 287 17.07 -3.90 -1.93
C THR A 287 16.37 -3.10 -0.82
N ARG A 288 16.23 -3.68 0.39
CA ARG A 288 15.66 -2.99 1.55
C ARG A 288 16.71 -2.14 2.24
N ASP A 289 16.43 -0.85 2.31
CA ASP A 289 17.21 0.13 3.03
C ASP A 289 16.56 0.38 4.40
N THR A 290 16.99 -0.40 5.39
CA THR A 290 16.48 -0.31 6.77
C THR A 290 16.94 0.96 7.50
N ALA A 291 17.94 1.67 6.98
CA ALA A 291 18.39 2.95 7.51
C ALA A 291 17.48 4.12 7.09
N MET A 292 16.70 3.93 6.01
CA MET A 292 15.76 4.91 5.51
C MET A 292 14.35 4.63 6.04
N ALA A 293 13.83 5.54 6.87
CA ALA A 293 12.57 5.34 7.59
C ALA A 293 11.35 5.36 6.66
N THR A 294 11.28 6.33 5.74
CA THR A 294 10.14 6.51 4.82
C THR A 294 10.60 6.92 3.42
N GLY A 295 9.75 6.72 2.43
CA GLY A 295 10.01 7.07 1.04
C GLY A 295 10.23 8.56 0.79
N ALA A 296 9.86 9.43 1.75
CA ALA A 296 10.11 10.87 1.68
C ALA A 296 11.61 11.24 1.72
N GLN A 297 12.47 10.32 2.15
CA GLN A 297 13.92 10.50 2.17
C GLN A 297 14.58 10.11 0.83
N ILE A 298 13.82 9.54 -0.11
CA ILE A 298 14.35 9.11 -1.41
C ILE A 298 14.49 10.33 -2.31
N VAL A 299 15.72 10.62 -2.71
CA VAL A 299 16.00 11.63 -3.74
C VAL A 299 15.74 11.01 -5.11
N VAL A 300 14.66 11.43 -5.75
CA VAL A 300 14.29 10.95 -7.09
C VAL A 300 15.20 11.56 -8.15
N GLU A 301 15.94 10.72 -8.87
CA GLU A 301 16.79 11.11 -10.00
C GLU A 301 15.96 11.85 -11.07
N GLN A 302 16.37 13.07 -11.42
CA GLN A 302 15.87 13.82 -12.57
C GLN A 302 16.80 13.60 -13.75
N ARG A 303 16.26 13.09 -14.86
CA ARG A 303 17.04 12.75 -16.06
C ARG A 303 16.90 13.81 -17.15
N ALA A 304 17.77 13.70 -18.15
CA ALA A 304 17.78 14.63 -19.28
C ALA A 304 16.41 14.67 -19.98
N GLY A 305 15.94 15.88 -20.30
CA GLY A 305 14.63 16.06 -20.96
C GLY A 305 14.56 15.45 -22.37
N THR A 306 15.72 15.24 -23.01
CA THR A 306 15.84 14.63 -24.34
C THR A 306 15.31 13.20 -24.41
N GLU A 307 15.24 12.47 -23.29
CA GLU A 307 14.63 11.14 -23.23
C GLU A 307 13.11 11.20 -23.45
N VAL A 308 12.47 12.30 -23.05
CA VAL A 308 11.02 12.51 -23.21
C VAL A 308 10.72 13.16 -24.55
N THR A 309 11.51 14.18 -24.94
CA THR A 309 11.28 14.96 -26.18
C THR A 309 11.75 14.27 -27.44
N GLY A 310 12.37 13.09 -27.33
CA GLY A 310 12.72 12.26 -28.46
C GLY A 310 12.94 10.80 -28.08
N PHE A 311 12.98 9.95 -29.10
CA PHE A 311 13.31 8.53 -28.95
C PHE A 311 14.08 8.05 -30.19
N GLY A 312 15.14 7.26 -30.00
CA GLY A 312 15.93 6.73 -31.12
C GLY A 312 16.58 7.81 -32.00
N GLY A 313 16.93 8.96 -31.43
CA GLY A 313 17.48 10.10 -32.16
C GLY A 313 16.45 10.95 -32.92
N VAL A 314 15.16 10.60 -32.84
CA VAL A 314 14.07 11.34 -33.49
C VAL A 314 13.32 12.16 -32.46
N ALA A 315 13.14 13.47 -32.71
CA ALA A 315 12.36 14.35 -31.85
C ALA A 315 10.86 14.03 -31.95
N THR A 316 10.21 13.97 -30.79
CA THR A 316 8.77 13.71 -30.61
C THR A 316 8.03 14.88 -29.93
N ALA A 317 8.76 15.96 -29.61
CA ALA A 317 8.20 17.20 -29.07
C ALA A 317 8.87 18.42 -29.74
N PRO A 318 8.24 19.62 -29.70
CA PRO A 318 8.84 20.85 -30.19
C PRO A 318 10.20 21.15 -29.55
N ALA A 319 11.10 21.78 -30.30
CA ALA A 319 12.40 22.20 -29.79
C ALA A 319 12.25 23.21 -28.63
N GLY A 320 13.03 23.04 -27.57
CA GLY A 320 13.01 23.93 -26.40
C GLY A 320 11.88 23.66 -25.40
N THR A 321 11.05 22.64 -25.59
CA THR A 321 10.03 22.23 -24.60
C THR A 321 10.68 21.89 -23.27
N ALA A 322 10.22 22.53 -22.19
CA ALA A 322 10.62 22.21 -20.82
C ALA A 322 10.05 20.84 -20.42
N VAL A 323 10.83 20.07 -19.66
CA VAL A 323 10.50 18.67 -19.33
C VAL A 323 10.61 18.44 -17.84
N PHE A 324 9.65 17.68 -17.31
CA PHE A 324 9.74 17.02 -16.02
C PHE A 324 9.97 15.52 -16.25
N ASN A 325 11.14 15.01 -15.88
CA ASN A 325 11.56 13.63 -16.17
C ASN A 325 12.16 12.93 -14.92
N PRO A 326 11.32 12.64 -13.90
CA PRO A 326 11.73 11.77 -12.81
C PRO A 326 11.96 10.35 -13.34
N ALA A 327 13.09 9.73 -13.00
CA ALA A 327 13.39 8.36 -13.40
C ALA A 327 12.62 7.31 -12.57
N PHE A 328 12.14 7.70 -11.39
CA PHE A 328 11.48 6.83 -10.42
C PHE A 328 10.31 7.58 -9.78
N ASP A 329 9.38 6.83 -9.19
CA ASP A 329 8.41 7.35 -8.22
C ASP A 329 8.49 6.54 -6.93
N VAL A 330 7.81 7.02 -5.89
CA VAL A 330 7.72 6.36 -4.59
C VAL A 330 6.28 5.90 -4.41
N THR A 331 6.08 4.59 -4.32
CA THR A 331 4.81 3.95 -4.02
C THR A 331 4.68 3.76 -2.51
N PRO A 332 3.72 4.44 -1.86
CA PRO A 332 3.48 4.26 -0.44
C PRO A 332 3.09 2.82 -0.09
N THR A 333 3.53 2.38 1.07
CA THR A 333 3.30 1.02 1.60
C THR A 333 1.81 0.63 1.65
N ASP A 334 0.91 1.61 1.81
CA ASP A 334 -0.54 1.37 1.87
C ASP A 334 -1.17 0.99 0.52
N LEU A 335 -0.46 1.19 -0.59
CA LEU A 335 -0.85 0.73 -1.92
C LEU A 335 -0.25 -0.64 -2.30
N VAL A 336 0.69 -1.14 -1.50
CA VAL A 336 1.40 -2.39 -1.75
C VAL A 336 0.70 -3.53 -1.01
N THR A 337 0.23 -4.54 -1.74
CA THR A 337 -0.36 -5.74 -1.14
C THR A 337 0.70 -6.54 -0.40
N ALA A 338 1.86 -6.74 -1.02
CA ALA A 338 2.98 -7.42 -0.41
C ALA A 338 4.33 -7.04 -1.04
N VAL A 339 5.38 -7.07 -0.20
CA VAL A 339 6.79 -7.13 -0.64
C VAL A 339 7.30 -8.53 -0.40
N VAL A 340 7.87 -9.13 -1.44
CA VAL A 340 8.38 -10.50 -1.43
C VAL A 340 9.86 -10.52 -1.75
N THR A 341 10.62 -11.21 -0.90
CA THR A 341 12.07 -11.42 -1.01
C THR A 341 12.40 -12.92 -1.01
N GLU A 342 13.69 -13.23 -1.09
CA GLU A 342 14.21 -14.59 -0.90
C GLU A 342 13.89 -15.18 0.48
N ASN A 343 13.51 -14.35 1.46
CA ASN A 343 13.09 -14.78 2.79
C ASN A 343 11.56 -14.96 2.91
N GLY A 344 10.82 -14.75 1.82
CA GLY A 344 9.37 -14.85 1.77
C GLY A 344 8.69 -13.48 1.76
N VAL A 345 7.48 -13.40 2.31
CA VAL A 345 6.74 -12.13 2.41
C VAL A 345 7.26 -11.35 3.61
N VAL A 346 7.98 -10.26 3.36
CA VAL A 346 8.58 -9.42 4.41
C VAL A 346 7.72 -8.22 4.78
N TYR A 347 6.78 -7.87 3.91
CA TYR A 347 5.73 -6.90 4.19
C TYR A 347 4.43 -7.42 3.59
N ARG A 348 3.37 -7.44 4.39
CA ARG A 348 2.00 -7.72 3.93
C ARG A 348 1.07 -6.71 4.58
N ASN A 349 0.33 -5.99 3.75
CA ASN A 349 -0.61 -5.00 4.25
C ASN A 349 -1.99 -5.64 4.47
N SER A 350 -2.09 -6.43 5.53
CA SER A 350 -3.33 -7.11 5.95
C SER A 350 -4.43 -6.12 6.37
N ASP A 351 -4.05 -4.90 6.73
CA ASP A 351 -4.96 -3.82 7.14
C ASP A 351 -5.69 -3.21 5.93
N SER A 352 -5.02 -3.16 4.77
CA SER A 352 -5.57 -2.59 3.53
C SER A 352 -5.93 -3.64 2.49
N PHE A 353 -5.56 -4.91 2.67
CA PHE A 353 -5.84 -6.00 1.74
C PHE A 353 -6.26 -7.30 2.44
N ASP A 354 -7.30 -7.96 1.92
CA ASP A 354 -7.82 -9.21 2.48
C ASP A 354 -6.89 -10.40 2.21
N ASP A 355 -7.29 -11.60 2.67
CA ASP A 355 -6.52 -12.82 2.43
C ASP A 355 -6.33 -13.18 0.95
N ARG A 356 -7.12 -12.58 0.05
CA ARG A 356 -7.03 -12.70 -1.40
C ARG A 356 -6.34 -11.52 -2.06
N GLY A 357 -5.79 -10.58 -1.28
CA GLY A 357 -5.04 -9.43 -1.77
C GLY A 357 -5.92 -8.36 -2.41
N ARG A 358 -7.24 -8.41 -2.17
CA ARG A 358 -8.16 -7.37 -2.62
C ARG A 358 -8.15 -6.25 -1.62
N ALA A 359 -8.19 -5.00 -2.09
CA ALA A 359 -8.27 -3.85 -1.21
C ALA A 359 -9.48 -4.00 -0.26
N VAL A 360 -9.22 -4.06 1.04
CA VAL A 360 -10.24 -3.90 2.07
C VAL A 360 -10.65 -2.43 2.01
N PRO A 361 -11.96 -2.09 2.03
CA PRO A 361 -12.39 -0.70 2.15
C PRO A 361 -11.64 -0.08 3.33
N ALA A 362 -10.85 0.97 3.06
CA ALA A 362 -9.88 1.46 4.03
C ALA A 362 -10.60 1.91 5.31
N ASP A 363 -10.23 1.31 6.44
CA ASP A 363 -10.29 1.97 7.74
C ASP A 363 -9.48 3.27 7.58
N THR A 364 -10.15 4.42 7.60
CA THR A 364 -9.54 5.66 7.14
C THR A 364 -8.64 6.29 8.22
N THR A 365 -8.02 5.47 9.09
CA THR A 365 -7.32 5.84 10.33
C THR A 365 -5.84 6.17 10.20
N ARG A 366 -5.27 6.33 9.01
CA ARG A 366 -3.89 6.80 8.89
C ARG A 366 -3.71 7.80 7.75
N GLY A 367 -3.80 9.07 8.12
CA GLY A 367 -3.24 10.17 7.36
C GLY A 367 -1.72 10.09 7.32
N VAL A 368 -1.16 10.51 6.19
CA VAL A 368 0.28 10.64 5.96
C VAL A 368 0.78 11.83 6.80
N GLY A 369 1.58 11.54 7.84
CA GLY A 369 2.27 12.55 8.64
C GLY A 369 3.78 12.43 8.48
N PHE A 370 4.43 13.50 8.02
CA PHE A 370 5.90 13.65 8.06
C PHE A 370 6.42 13.57 9.52
N ALA A 371 7.64 13.03 9.65
CA ALA A 371 8.29 12.52 10.85
C ALA A 371 8.23 13.36 12.14
N GLY A 372 8.14 12.64 13.28
CA GLY A 372 8.35 13.14 14.64
C GLY A 372 8.34 12.00 15.68
N SER A 373 9.44 11.25 15.73
CA SER A 373 9.88 10.23 16.71
C SER A 373 9.07 9.99 18.01
N GLN A 374 8.64 8.75 18.27
CA GLN A 374 9.33 7.79 19.17
C GLN A 374 8.40 6.63 19.61
N GLN A 375 8.97 5.42 19.48
CA GLN A 375 8.85 4.24 20.37
C GLN A 375 7.48 3.59 20.61
N GLY A 376 7.34 2.39 20.06
CA GLY A 376 6.45 1.34 20.56
C GLY A 376 7.19 0.00 20.60
N THR A 377 7.17 -0.66 21.76
CA THR A 377 7.49 -2.08 21.96
C THR A 377 6.19 -2.78 22.32
N THR A 378 5.60 -3.59 21.44
CA THR A 378 5.63 -5.09 21.40
C THR A 378 5.09 -5.74 22.68
N PHE A 379 4.26 -6.79 22.73
CA PHE A 379 4.04 -7.99 21.91
C PHE A 379 2.62 -8.53 22.21
N ALA A 380 1.92 -9.03 21.18
CA ALA A 380 1.53 -10.44 20.98
C ALA A 380 0.23 -10.88 21.67
N ASP A 381 -0.67 -11.47 20.88
CA ASP A 381 -1.62 -12.45 21.37
C ASP A 381 -1.75 -13.61 20.37
N SER A 382 -1.82 -14.81 20.92
CA SER A 382 -2.07 -16.06 20.21
C SER A 382 -3.53 -16.46 20.40
N GLU A 383 -4.21 -16.77 19.31
CA GLU A 383 -5.59 -17.29 19.30
C GLU A 383 -5.68 -18.74 19.79
N GLN A 384 -6.70 -19.02 20.62
CA GLN A 384 -7.45 -20.27 20.58
C GLN A 384 -8.95 -19.97 20.75
N GLY A 385 -9.75 -20.56 19.87
CA GLY A 385 -11.16 -20.24 19.70
C GLY A 385 -12.08 -20.69 20.83
N ALA A 386 -13.13 -19.91 21.04
CA ALA A 386 -14.40 -20.33 21.59
C ALA A 386 -15.49 -19.30 21.22
N THR A 387 -16.61 -19.80 20.70
CA THR A 387 -17.97 -19.22 20.72
C THR A 387 -18.15 -17.77 21.24
N LEU A 388 -18.46 -16.86 20.30
CA LEU A 388 -18.71 -15.41 20.51
C LEU A 388 -20.06 -15.08 21.19
N ALA A 389 -20.39 -15.72 22.31
CA ALA A 389 -21.61 -15.40 23.06
C ALA A 389 -21.40 -15.06 24.55
N ASP A 390 -20.18 -15.21 25.09
CA ASP A 390 -19.94 -15.11 26.55
C ASP A 390 -18.97 -13.99 27.01
N SER A 391 -18.54 -13.04 26.15
CA SER A 391 -17.44 -12.11 26.51
C SER A 391 -17.80 -10.69 26.97
N GLU A 392 -19.07 -10.26 26.99
CA GLU A 392 -19.40 -8.84 27.30
C GLU A 392 -19.39 -8.45 28.79
N GLN A 393 -19.28 -9.41 29.73
CA GLN A 393 -19.37 -9.13 31.17
C GLN A 393 -18.04 -8.68 31.83
N GLY A 394 -16.93 -8.59 31.07
CA GLY A 394 -15.60 -8.28 31.62
C GLY A 394 -14.91 -7.00 31.13
N ALA A 395 -15.49 -6.23 30.20
CA ALA A 395 -14.82 -5.08 29.58
C ALA A 395 -14.72 -3.86 30.52
N THR A 396 -13.52 -3.31 30.68
CA THR A 396 -13.26 -2.13 31.54
C THR A 396 -13.83 -0.84 30.93
N LEU A 397 -13.93 0.23 31.74
CA LEU A 397 -14.31 1.55 31.22
C LEU A 397 -13.33 2.07 30.15
N ALA A 398 -12.04 1.74 30.27
CA ALA A 398 -11.04 2.12 29.29
C ALA A 398 -11.24 1.39 27.96
N ASP A 399 -11.59 0.10 27.98
CA ASP A 399 -11.88 -0.68 26.77
C ASP A 399 -13.10 -0.13 26.04
N ARG A 400 -14.14 0.24 26.80
CA ARG A 400 -15.34 0.90 26.26
C ARG A 400 -15.01 2.28 25.69
N GLY A 401 -14.16 3.05 26.36
CA GLY A 401 -13.66 4.33 25.88
C GLY A 401 -12.85 4.20 24.59
N LEU A 402 -12.02 3.16 24.46
CA LEU A 402 -11.31 2.81 23.23
C LEU A 402 -12.26 2.46 22.09
N ALA A 403 -13.30 1.66 22.36
CA ALA A 403 -14.31 1.30 21.36
C ALA A 403 -15.09 2.53 20.87
N ILE A 404 -15.45 3.44 21.78
CA ILE A 404 -16.06 4.73 21.45
C ILE A 404 -15.10 5.56 20.59
N ALA A 405 -13.84 5.70 20.99
CA ALA A 405 -12.84 6.47 20.26
C ALA A 405 -12.59 5.91 18.85
N ALA A 406 -12.51 4.58 18.71
CA ALA A 406 -12.37 3.90 17.43
C ALA A 406 -13.58 4.17 16.52
N THR A 407 -14.80 4.05 17.05
CA THR A 407 -16.04 4.33 16.29
C THR A 407 -16.12 5.82 15.91
N ALA A 408 -15.77 6.73 16.82
CA ALA A 408 -15.71 8.18 16.56
C ALA A 408 -14.75 8.51 15.43
N ARG A 409 -13.62 7.80 15.39
CA ARG A 409 -12.59 7.97 14.37
C ARG A 409 -13.02 7.45 13.00
N GLN A 410 -13.72 6.31 12.95
CA GLN A 410 -14.33 5.79 11.72
C GLN A 410 -15.36 6.78 11.13
N LEU A 411 -16.27 7.29 11.96
CA LEU A 411 -17.31 8.25 11.54
C LEU A 411 -16.71 9.64 11.23
N TYR A 412 -15.69 10.04 12.01
CA TYR A 412 -14.54 10.88 11.66
C TYR A 412 -14.34 11.04 10.16
N GLN A 413 -13.76 9.98 9.63
CA GLN A 413 -13.11 9.97 8.35
C GLN A 413 -14.07 9.85 7.17
N ARG A 414 -15.27 9.32 7.44
CA ARG A 414 -16.40 9.40 6.52
C ARG A 414 -16.91 10.84 6.37
N GLY A 415 -16.40 11.77 7.16
CA GLY A 415 -16.80 13.19 7.16
C GLY A 415 -18.09 13.45 7.91
N TRP A 416 -18.52 12.52 8.79
CA TRP A 416 -19.81 12.60 9.49
C TRP A 416 -19.70 13.18 10.89
N MET A 417 -18.49 13.34 11.42
CA MET A 417 -18.25 13.97 12.72
C MET A 417 -17.15 15.05 12.63
N PRO A 418 -17.24 16.03 11.71
CA PRO A 418 -16.13 16.96 11.46
C PRO A 418 -15.80 17.79 12.71
N GLY A 419 -14.50 17.84 13.05
CA GLY A 419 -14.03 18.55 14.24
C GLY A 419 -14.66 18.00 15.52
N THR A 420 -15.37 18.84 16.27
CA THR A 420 -16.00 18.49 17.55
C THR A 420 -17.46 18.03 17.42
N ALA A 421 -17.99 17.94 16.19
CA ALA A 421 -19.38 17.66 15.90
C ALA A 421 -19.78 16.20 16.19
N GLY A 422 -20.97 16.00 16.76
CA GLY A 422 -21.52 14.69 17.09
C GLY A 422 -20.97 14.10 18.40
N ASN A 423 -21.53 12.97 18.80
CA ASN A 423 -21.13 12.25 20.00
C ASN A 423 -21.57 10.79 19.95
N ILE A 424 -20.88 9.98 20.75
CA ILE A 424 -21.13 8.54 20.88
C ILE A 424 -21.19 8.20 22.36
N SER A 425 -22.09 7.29 22.72
CA SER A 425 -22.11 6.72 24.06
C SER A 425 -22.41 5.23 24.06
N VAL A 426 -21.97 4.55 25.12
CA VAL A 426 -22.35 3.18 25.44
C VAL A 426 -22.95 3.12 26.83
N ARG A 427 -24.03 2.34 27.00
CA ARG A 427 -24.62 2.02 28.29
C ARG A 427 -23.66 1.12 29.06
N ILE A 428 -23.57 1.34 30.37
CA ILE A 428 -22.78 0.50 31.27
C ILE A 428 -23.58 0.16 32.52
N ALA A 429 -23.17 -0.91 33.20
CA ALA A 429 -23.68 -1.23 34.52
C ALA A 429 -23.33 -0.10 35.52
N PRO A 430 -24.16 0.14 36.55
CA PRO A 430 -23.90 1.14 37.57
C PRO A 430 -22.50 0.99 38.15
N VAL A 431 -21.75 2.10 38.20
CA VAL A 431 -20.43 2.10 38.84
C VAL A 431 -20.54 1.98 40.37
N ASP A 432 -21.64 2.49 40.93
CA ASP A 432 -21.97 2.36 42.35
C ASP A 432 -23.27 1.54 42.54
N PRO A 433 -23.27 0.52 43.41
CA PRO A 433 -24.49 -0.24 43.71
C PRO A 433 -25.62 0.69 44.22
N GLY A 434 -26.70 0.79 43.43
CA GLY A 434 -27.87 1.63 43.75
C GLY A 434 -27.92 3.00 43.08
N SER A 435 -26.93 3.38 42.27
CA SER A 435 -26.89 4.71 41.61
C SER A 435 -27.69 4.81 40.30
N GLY A 436 -28.33 3.71 39.86
CA GLY A 436 -29.03 3.63 38.56
C GLY A 436 -28.07 3.42 37.39
N GLU A 437 -28.61 3.21 36.19
CA GLU A 437 -27.78 2.94 35.01
C GLU A 437 -26.96 4.15 34.57
N ASP A 438 -25.77 3.87 34.04
CA ASP A 438 -24.82 4.86 33.59
C ASP A 438 -24.54 4.73 32.10
N ALA A 439 -24.06 5.81 31.49
CA ALA A 439 -23.50 5.79 30.15
C ALA A 439 -22.11 6.41 30.14
N LEU A 440 -21.21 5.81 29.36
CA LEU A 440 -19.92 6.39 29.03
C LEU A 440 -20.07 7.14 27.70
N ILE A 441 -19.84 8.46 27.70
CA ILE A 441 -20.11 9.34 26.54
C ILE A 441 -18.87 10.14 26.16
N THR A 442 -18.66 10.42 24.87
CA THR A 442 -17.55 11.28 24.42
C THR A 442 -17.56 12.65 25.13
N ALA A 443 -16.39 13.12 25.55
CA ALA A 443 -16.25 14.44 26.16
C ALA A 443 -16.52 15.58 25.16
N SER A 444 -16.88 16.75 25.69
CA SER A 444 -17.15 17.96 24.92
C SER A 444 -15.86 18.64 24.43
N GLY A 445 -15.94 19.30 23.27
CA GLY A 445 -14.87 20.17 22.76
C GLY A 445 -13.64 19.45 22.20
N LEU A 446 -13.67 18.12 22.08
CA LEU A 446 -12.58 17.33 21.51
C LEU A 446 -12.89 16.90 20.08
N SER A 447 -11.85 16.89 19.25
CA SER A 447 -11.93 16.38 17.88
C SER A 447 -12.30 14.91 17.89
N LYS A 448 -13.39 14.54 17.20
CA LYS A 448 -13.91 13.15 17.22
C LYS A 448 -12.97 12.17 16.53
N GLY A 449 -12.13 12.65 15.62
CA GLY A 449 -11.06 11.88 14.99
C GLY A 449 -9.86 11.60 15.90
N GLU A 450 -9.70 12.34 17.01
CA GLU A 450 -8.50 12.31 17.86
C GLU A 450 -8.76 11.77 19.28
N LEU A 451 -9.98 11.31 19.58
CA LEU A 451 -10.31 10.78 20.89
C LEU A 451 -9.41 9.59 21.26
N GLY A 452 -9.03 9.53 22.54
CA GLY A 452 -8.41 8.37 23.18
C GLY A 452 -9.35 7.71 24.20
N ALA A 453 -8.85 6.64 24.85
CA ALA A 453 -9.57 5.81 25.82
C ALA A 453 -10.21 6.59 26.99
N HIS A 454 -9.60 7.71 27.38
CA HIS A 454 -10.00 8.51 28.54
C HIS A 454 -10.70 9.81 28.17
N ASP A 455 -11.01 10.01 26.89
CA ASP A 455 -11.73 11.19 26.38
C ASP A 455 -13.25 10.98 26.39
N THR A 456 -13.70 10.26 27.42
CA THR A 456 -15.10 9.98 27.72
C THR A 456 -15.44 10.44 29.13
N VAL A 457 -16.72 10.71 29.37
CA VAL A 457 -17.28 11.14 30.64
C VAL A 457 -18.36 10.16 31.06
N LEU A 458 -18.37 9.82 32.33
CA LEU A 458 -19.42 9.00 32.91
C LEU A 458 -20.63 9.86 33.30
N VAL A 459 -21.81 9.50 32.80
CA VAL A 459 -23.07 10.23 33.04
C VAL A 459 -24.17 9.31 33.54
N ALA A 460 -24.97 9.80 34.49
CA ALA A 460 -26.17 9.13 34.96
C ALA A 460 -27.27 9.21 33.89
N ILE A 461 -27.84 8.06 33.50
CA ILE A 461 -28.91 8.04 32.49
C ILE A 461 -30.20 8.69 33.04
N ALA A 462 -30.46 8.58 34.34
CA ALA A 462 -31.70 9.06 34.95
C ALA A 462 -31.90 10.59 34.80
N ASP A 463 -30.84 11.38 35.02
CA ASP A 463 -30.92 12.84 35.09
C ASP A 463 -29.92 13.57 34.18
N THR A 464 -29.12 12.82 33.40
CA THR A 464 -28.12 13.37 32.44
C THR A 464 -26.94 14.07 33.13
N THR A 465 -26.76 13.89 34.44
CA THR A 465 -25.66 14.51 35.18
C THR A 465 -24.35 13.74 35.04
N ALA A 466 -23.23 14.44 34.94
CA ALA A 466 -21.91 13.79 35.01
C ALA A 466 -21.66 13.29 36.44
N ARG A 467 -21.12 12.07 36.56
CA ARG A 467 -20.78 11.50 37.87
C ARG A 467 -19.67 12.32 38.55
N PRO A 468 -19.59 12.33 39.89
CA PRO A 468 -18.53 13.05 40.59
C PRO A 468 -17.12 12.60 40.17
N GLY A 469 -16.14 13.50 40.24
CA GLY A 469 -14.72 13.19 39.97
C GLY A 469 -14.32 13.13 38.49
N GLN A 470 -15.23 13.43 37.56
CA GLN A 470 -14.91 13.51 36.14
C GLN A 470 -14.07 14.77 35.86
N SER A 471 -12.94 14.61 35.18
CA SER A 471 -12.03 15.71 34.82
C SER A 471 -12.47 16.50 33.58
N ARG A 472 -13.46 15.98 32.84
CA ARG A 472 -13.97 16.54 31.59
C ARG A 472 -15.48 16.77 31.68
N LYS A 473 -16.01 17.65 30.82
CA LYS A 473 -17.44 17.90 30.68
C LYS A 473 -18.05 16.99 29.61
N PRO A 474 -19.27 16.46 29.81
CA PRO A 474 -19.95 15.66 28.79
C PRO A 474 -20.40 16.54 27.62
N SER A 475 -20.65 15.94 26.46
CA SER A 475 -21.18 16.66 25.28
C SER A 475 -22.51 17.38 25.59
N ALA A 476 -22.77 18.51 24.91
CA ALA A 476 -24.06 19.20 25.02
C ALA A 476 -25.25 18.32 24.57
N GLU A 477 -24.99 17.40 23.63
CA GLU A 477 -25.96 16.45 23.06
C GLU A 477 -26.22 15.23 23.96
N THR A 478 -25.70 15.21 25.19
CA THR A 478 -25.88 14.09 26.12
C THR A 478 -27.36 13.83 26.46
N SER A 479 -28.19 14.88 26.49
CA SER A 479 -29.64 14.78 26.70
C SER A 479 -30.34 13.93 25.63
N ILE A 480 -29.86 13.96 24.39
CA ILE A 480 -30.39 13.16 23.28
C ILE A 480 -30.11 11.67 23.52
N HIS A 481 -28.90 11.34 23.99
CA HIS A 481 -28.51 9.95 24.26
C HIS A 481 -29.27 9.38 25.45
N THR A 482 -29.39 10.14 26.54
CA THR A 482 -30.10 9.66 27.74
C THR A 482 -31.61 9.55 27.51
N ALA A 483 -32.20 10.40 26.66
CA ALA A 483 -33.58 10.25 26.19
C ALA A 483 -33.82 8.90 25.49
N VAL A 484 -32.91 8.50 24.59
CA VAL A 484 -32.96 7.18 23.93
C VAL A 484 -32.81 6.07 24.98
N TYR A 485 -31.83 6.15 25.88
CA TYR A 485 -31.64 5.11 26.90
C TYR A 485 -32.82 4.96 27.88
N ARG A 486 -33.52 6.04 28.23
CA ARG A 486 -34.70 5.99 29.11
C ARG A 486 -35.93 5.39 28.43
N THR A 487 -35.96 5.37 27.10
CA THR A 487 -37.14 4.95 26.31
C THR A 487 -36.93 3.68 25.53
N ARG A 488 -35.68 3.26 25.32
CA ARG A 488 -35.31 2.11 24.48
C ARG A 488 -34.28 1.21 25.16
N PRO A 489 -34.33 -0.12 24.92
CA PRO A 489 -33.31 -1.07 25.35
C PRO A 489 -32.04 -0.96 24.49
N ALA A 490 -31.48 0.25 24.38
CA ALA A 490 -30.25 0.51 23.63
C ALA A 490 -29.02 0.27 24.51
N GLY A 491 -28.03 -0.47 24.02
CA GLY A 491 -26.71 -0.58 24.61
C GLY A 491 -25.72 0.48 24.10
N ALA A 492 -26.01 1.13 22.97
CA ALA A 492 -25.22 2.25 22.46
C ALA A 492 -26.05 3.24 21.64
N VAL A 493 -25.58 4.49 21.58
CA VAL A 493 -26.17 5.57 20.79
C VAL A 493 -25.07 6.32 20.04
N VAL A 494 -25.29 6.53 18.74
CA VAL A 494 -24.38 7.24 17.82
C VAL A 494 -25.14 8.42 17.24
N HIS A 495 -24.62 9.63 17.46
CA HIS A 495 -25.12 10.86 16.88
C HIS A 495 -24.04 11.49 15.99
N VAL A 496 -24.37 11.69 14.72
CA VAL A 496 -23.45 12.19 13.70
C VAL A 496 -24.10 13.29 12.86
N HIS A 497 -23.27 14.16 12.29
CA HIS A 497 -23.66 15.30 11.47
C HIS A 497 -23.35 14.97 10.01
N SER A 498 -23.93 13.88 9.50
CA SER A 498 -23.62 13.36 8.16
C SER A 498 -24.28 14.19 7.04
N PRO A 499 -23.57 14.49 5.93
CA PRO A 499 -24.01 15.51 4.98
C PRO A 499 -25.37 15.24 4.29
N PHE A 500 -25.60 14.03 3.77
CA PHE A 500 -26.78 13.73 2.97
C PHE A 500 -28.04 13.60 3.83
N ALA A 501 -27.92 12.96 4.99
CA ALA A 501 -28.98 12.89 5.98
C ALA A 501 -29.36 14.27 6.52
N THR A 502 -28.37 15.12 6.83
CA THR A 502 -28.61 16.48 7.29
C THR A 502 -29.29 17.33 6.20
N ALA A 503 -28.86 17.19 4.96
CA ALA A 503 -29.50 17.85 3.82
C ALA A 503 -30.95 17.40 3.65
N LEU A 504 -31.22 16.09 3.66
CA LEU A 504 -32.57 15.54 3.53
C LEU A 504 -33.47 16.02 4.67
N ALA A 505 -33.02 15.95 5.92
CA ALA A 505 -33.77 16.45 7.08
C ALA A 505 -34.13 17.93 6.95
N THR A 506 -33.18 18.74 6.47
CA THR A 506 -33.38 20.17 6.24
C THR A 506 -34.40 20.45 5.15
N THR A 507 -34.45 19.62 4.11
CA THR A 507 -35.48 19.73 3.06
C THR A 507 -36.85 19.21 3.46
N ALA A 508 -36.90 18.24 4.39
CA ALA A 508 -38.12 17.58 4.80
C ALA A 508 -38.90 18.34 5.89
N ALA A 509 -38.19 18.99 6.82
CA ALA A 509 -38.84 19.74 7.88
C ALA A 509 -39.44 21.05 7.38
N ARG A 510 -40.72 21.29 7.67
CA ARG A 510 -41.36 22.60 7.46
C ARG A 510 -40.98 23.54 8.61
N PRO A 511 -40.90 24.86 8.40
CA PRO A 511 -40.68 25.82 9.48
C PRO A 511 -41.77 25.68 10.56
N GLY A 512 -41.40 25.30 11.79
CA GLY A 512 -42.32 25.15 12.93
C GLY A 512 -41.79 24.25 14.04
N ASP A 513 -42.55 24.15 15.13
CA ASP A 513 -42.18 23.45 16.37
C ASP A 513 -42.51 21.94 16.39
N ALA A 514 -43.04 21.38 15.29
CA ALA A 514 -43.57 20.01 15.26
C ALA A 514 -42.62 19.00 14.61
N VAL A 515 -42.60 17.76 15.13
CA VAL A 515 -41.90 16.63 14.52
C VAL A 515 -42.53 16.30 13.17
N THR A 516 -41.71 16.28 12.11
CA THR A 516 -42.17 15.97 10.75
C THR A 516 -41.71 14.57 10.35
N PRO A 517 -42.60 13.60 10.08
CA PRO A 517 -42.18 12.28 9.65
C PRO A 517 -41.76 12.27 8.16
N VAL A 518 -40.75 11.47 7.86
CA VAL A 518 -40.28 11.15 6.51
C VAL A 518 -40.47 9.68 6.25
N ARG A 519 -41.27 9.33 5.25
CA ARG A 519 -41.48 7.94 4.83
C ARG A 519 -40.57 7.62 3.64
N ILE A 520 -39.82 6.53 3.77
CA ILE A 520 -38.95 5.99 2.72
C ILE A 520 -39.35 4.54 2.45
N SER A 521 -39.47 4.17 1.16
CA SER A 521 -39.84 2.81 0.74
C SER A 521 -38.96 2.31 -0.40
N GLY A 522 -39.00 1.02 -0.71
CA GLY A 522 -38.44 0.49 -1.96
C GLY A 522 -36.91 0.45 -2.08
N PHE A 523 -36.17 0.63 -0.97
CA PHE A 523 -34.72 0.49 -0.94
C PHE A 523 -34.28 -0.74 -0.12
N GLU A 524 -33.34 -1.51 -0.65
CA GLU A 524 -32.78 -2.70 0.03
C GLU A 524 -32.08 -2.36 1.36
N LEU A 525 -31.52 -1.14 1.46
CA LEU A 525 -30.84 -0.64 2.65
C LEU A 525 -31.73 -0.54 3.89
N LEU A 526 -33.07 -0.54 3.73
CA LEU A 526 -34.02 -0.52 4.85
C LEU A 526 -33.87 -1.75 5.78
N LYS A 527 -33.35 -2.87 5.26
CA LYS A 527 -33.05 -4.07 6.05
C LYS A 527 -31.99 -3.82 7.13
N GLY A 528 -31.10 -2.87 6.92
CA GLY A 528 -30.04 -2.50 7.88
C GLY A 528 -30.56 -1.90 9.19
N PHE A 529 -31.84 -1.50 9.24
CA PHE A 529 -32.43 -0.97 10.47
C PHE A 529 -32.91 -2.07 11.43
N GLY A 530 -33.07 -3.31 10.96
CA GLY A 530 -33.58 -4.43 11.77
C GLY A 530 -35.06 -4.30 12.11
N LEU A 531 -35.86 -3.73 11.20
CA LEU A 531 -37.31 -3.60 11.34
C LEU A 531 -38.00 -4.94 11.01
N ALA A 532 -39.15 -5.19 11.65
CA ALA A 532 -39.96 -6.38 11.36
C ALA A 532 -40.46 -6.43 9.92
N ASP A 533 -40.82 -5.27 9.36
CA ASP A 533 -41.13 -5.09 7.94
C ASP A 533 -40.16 -4.03 7.34
N PRO A 534 -39.15 -4.44 6.57
CA PRO A 534 -38.20 -3.52 5.98
C PRO A 534 -38.69 -2.94 4.63
N SER A 535 -39.96 -3.09 4.23
CA SER A 535 -40.43 -2.51 2.96
C SER A 535 -40.52 -0.98 3.00
N THR A 536 -40.81 -0.43 4.18
CA THR A 536 -41.07 0.98 4.43
C THR A 536 -40.59 1.37 5.82
N VAL A 537 -39.95 2.53 5.94
CA VAL A 537 -39.61 3.14 7.24
C VAL A 537 -40.21 4.53 7.34
N VAL A 538 -40.71 4.89 8.53
CA VAL A 538 -41.16 6.25 8.85
C VAL A 538 -40.21 6.82 9.89
N ILE A 539 -39.39 7.79 9.49
CA ILE A 539 -38.32 8.36 10.33
C ILE A 539 -38.79 9.72 10.85
N PRO A 540 -38.78 9.97 12.17
CA PRO A 540 -39.11 11.27 12.72
C PRO A 540 -38.00 12.29 12.44
N VAL A 541 -38.38 13.50 12.02
CA VAL A 541 -37.49 14.66 11.89
C VAL A 541 -37.84 15.68 12.98
N PHE A 542 -36.94 15.85 13.93
CA PHE A 542 -37.09 16.80 15.03
C PHE A 542 -36.62 18.20 14.62
N PRO A 543 -37.26 19.27 15.14
CA PRO A 543 -36.72 20.62 15.07
C PRO A 543 -35.38 20.74 15.79
N ASN A 544 -34.49 21.60 15.31
CA ASN A 544 -33.25 21.93 15.99
C ASN A 544 -33.45 23.17 16.86
N TRP A 545 -33.16 23.03 18.15
CA TRP A 545 -33.31 24.09 19.16
C TRP A 545 -31.95 24.58 19.64
N PRO A 546 -31.78 25.90 19.88
CA PRO A 546 -30.58 26.42 20.55
C PRO A 546 -30.33 25.74 21.91
N GLU A 547 -31.39 25.45 22.67
CA GLU A 547 -31.30 24.64 23.88
C GLU A 547 -31.35 23.14 23.56
N VAL A 548 -30.20 22.50 23.38
CA VAL A 548 -30.08 21.06 23.05
C VAL A 548 -30.82 20.14 24.05
N ALA A 549 -30.97 20.57 25.30
CA ALA A 549 -31.77 19.86 26.30
C ALA A 549 -33.25 19.68 25.87
N ARG A 550 -33.84 20.69 25.20
CA ARG A 550 -35.20 20.62 24.67
C ARG A 550 -35.33 19.55 23.60
N ILE A 551 -34.33 19.42 22.71
CA ILE A 551 -34.30 18.35 21.69
C ILE A 551 -34.39 16.97 22.37
N GLY A 552 -33.64 16.76 23.46
CA GLY A 552 -33.70 15.53 24.25
C GLY A 552 -35.10 15.28 24.85
N THR A 553 -35.76 16.30 25.39
CA THR A 553 -37.13 16.21 25.91
C THR A 553 -38.15 15.86 24.82
N ASP A 554 -38.05 16.49 23.65
CA ASP A 554 -38.93 16.22 22.51
C ASP A 554 -38.76 14.78 22.01
N ILE A 555 -37.51 14.30 21.91
CA ILE A 555 -37.18 12.91 21.54
C ILE A 555 -37.73 11.93 22.57
N GLU A 556 -37.54 12.17 23.86
CA GLU A 556 -38.05 11.28 24.92
C GLU A 556 -39.57 11.18 24.88
N THR A 557 -40.27 12.31 24.73
CA THR A 557 -41.74 12.36 24.63
C THR A 557 -42.21 11.54 23.42
N TYR A 558 -41.64 11.82 22.24
CA TYR A 558 -42.00 11.13 21.01
C TYR A 558 -41.75 9.62 21.09
N LEU A 559 -40.59 9.19 21.59
CA LEU A 559 -40.24 7.77 21.66
C LEU A 559 -41.10 6.99 22.66
N ARG A 560 -41.65 7.64 23.71
CA ARG A 560 -42.63 7.05 24.63
C ARG A 560 -44.00 6.89 23.98
N GLU A 561 -44.43 7.87 23.20
CA GLU A 561 -45.71 7.87 22.49
C GLU A 561 -45.70 6.91 21.29
N ASN A 562 -44.52 6.64 20.72
CA ASN A 562 -44.35 5.83 19.52
C ASN A 562 -43.41 4.64 19.78
N PRO A 563 -43.85 3.61 20.54
CA PRO A 563 -42.98 2.48 20.93
C PRO A 563 -42.39 1.73 19.74
N ASP A 564 -43.05 1.76 18.57
CA ASP A 564 -42.59 1.11 17.34
C ASP A 564 -41.71 1.99 16.45
N ALA A 565 -41.35 3.21 16.91
CA ALA A 565 -40.46 4.08 16.15
C ALA A 565 -39.14 3.37 15.81
N PRO A 566 -38.62 3.55 14.58
CA PRO A 566 -37.41 2.86 14.14
C PRO A 566 -36.19 3.35 14.94
N PRO A 567 -35.08 2.58 14.97
CA PRO A 567 -33.90 2.88 15.76
C PRO A 567 -33.02 4.01 15.21
N ILE A 568 -33.65 4.99 14.56
CA ILE A 568 -33.05 6.09 13.82
C ILE A 568 -33.97 7.33 13.88
N LEU A 569 -33.38 8.52 13.91
CA LEU A 569 -34.10 9.80 13.82
C LEU A 569 -33.23 10.88 13.15
N PHE A 570 -33.87 11.92 12.65
CA PHE A 570 -33.22 13.13 12.14
C PHE A 570 -33.43 14.32 13.08
N ILE A 571 -32.49 15.26 13.07
CA ILE A 571 -32.62 16.59 13.67
C ILE A 571 -32.28 17.62 12.57
N THR A 572 -33.23 18.50 12.30
CA THR A 572 -33.20 19.44 11.16
C THR A 572 -31.96 20.34 11.17
N GLY A 573 -31.11 20.27 10.13
CA GLY A 573 -29.89 21.10 10.06
C GLY A 573 -28.86 20.80 11.15
N HIS A 574 -28.96 19.65 11.83
CA HIS A 574 -28.09 19.25 12.93
C HIS A 574 -27.44 17.90 12.66
N GLY A 575 -28.23 16.85 12.39
CA GLY A 575 -27.67 15.53 12.13
C GLY A 575 -28.67 14.40 12.32
N ILE A 576 -28.15 13.19 12.55
CA ILE A 576 -28.93 11.98 12.82
C ILE A 576 -28.51 11.35 14.13
N THR A 577 -29.45 10.67 14.78
CA THR A 577 -29.18 9.83 15.94
C THR A 577 -29.68 8.43 15.67
N THR A 578 -28.85 7.46 15.98
CA THR A 578 -29.13 6.04 15.81
C THR A 578 -28.73 5.28 17.07
N TRP A 579 -29.39 4.17 17.33
CA TRP A 579 -29.10 3.36 18.52
C TRP A 579 -29.21 1.88 18.24
N GLY A 580 -28.63 1.07 19.12
CA GLY A 580 -28.69 -0.38 19.01
C GLY A 580 -28.26 -1.10 20.29
N GLU A 581 -28.40 -2.42 20.28
CA GLU A 581 -27.96 -3.31 21.38
C GLU A 581 -26.45 -3.23 21.58
N THR A 582 -25.70 -3.05 20.50
CA THR A 582 -24.25 -2.86 20.51
C THR A 582 -23.84 -1.57 19.82
N LEU A 583 -22.61 -1.10 20.11
CA LEU A 583 -22.03 0.07 19.44
C LEU A 583 -21.90 -0.13 17.93
N ALA A 584 -21.54 -1.35 17.50
CA ALA A 584 -21.49 -1.71 16.08
C ALA A 584 -22.87 -1.59 15.43
N GLN A 585 -23.93 -2.10 16.06
CA GLN A 585 -25.28 -2.03 15.52
C GLN A 585 -25.78 -0.57 15.41
N ALA A 586 -25.50 0.28 16.42
CA ALA A 586 -25.83 1.70 16.34
C ALA A 586 -25.10 2.38 15.17
N ARG A 587 -23.78 2.15 15.03
CA ARG A 587 -22.98 2.66 13.91
C ARG A 587 -23.53 2.20 12.56
N ASP A 588 -23.81 0.91 12.38
CA ASP A 588 -24.27 0.34 11.11
C ASP A 588 -25.61 0.93 10.66
N ARG A 589 -26.48 1.26 11.61
CA ARG A 589 -27.74 1.98 11.34
C ARG A 589 -27.48 3.40 10.85
N ALA A 590 -26.52 4.12 11.43
CA ALA A 590 -26.11 5.44 10.90
C ALA A 590 -25.56 5.32 9.49
N GLU A 591 -24.76 4.28 9.20
CA GLU A 591 -24.21 4.03 7.87
C GLU A 591 -25.29 3.74 6.83
N CYS A 592 -26.25 2.86 7.18
CA CYS A 592 -27.38 2.54 6.30
C CYS A 592 -28.24 3.79 6.04
N LEU A 593 -28.48 4.61 7.05
CA LEU A 593 -29.28 5.82 6.91
C LEU A 593 -28.59 6.86 6.01
N GLU A 594 -27.30 7.12 6.21
CA GLU A 594 -26.58 8.09 5.36
C GLU A 594 -26.50 7.60 3.91
N ALA A 595 -26.19 6.32 3.67
CA ALA A 595 -26.13 5.75 2.33
C ALA A 595 -27.50 5.81 1.63
N LEU A 596 -28.59 5.58 2.37
CA LEU A 596 -29.96 5.74 1.87
C LEU A 596 -30.25 7.20 1.49
N CYS A 597 -29.87 8.15 2.34
CA CYS A 597 -30.05 9.58 2.07
C CYS A 597 -29.21 10.04 0.87
N GLU A 598 -28.00 9.52 0.71
CA GLU A 598 -27.14 9.79 -0.45
C GLU A 598 -27.78 9.31 -1.76
N LEU A 599 -28.34 8.10 -1.78
CA LEU A 599 -29.06 7.60 -2.95
C LEU A 599 -30.25 8.49 -3.29
N ILE A 600 -31.07 8.84 -2.30
CA ILE A 600 -32.22 9.72 -2.48
C ILE A 600 -31.80 11.08 -3.05
N ALA A 601 -30.74 11.68 -2.49
CA ALA A 601 -30.21 12.96 -2.95
C ALA A 601 -29.68 12.90 -4.40
N ARG A 602 -29.04 11.78 -4.78
CA ARG A 602 -28.49 11.58 -6.14
C ARG A 602 -29.58 11.24 -7.18
N ILE A 603 -30.65 10.56 -6.79
CA ILE A 603 -31.79 10.24 -7.68
C ILE A 603 -32.57 11.52 -8.02
N GLY A 604 -32.66 12.46 -7.08
CA GLY A 604 -33.39 13.71 -7.24
C GLY A 604 -34.93 13.54 -7.23
N PRO A 605 -35.69 14.64 -7.34
CA PRO A 605 -37.14 14.60 -7.35
C PRO A 605 -37.66 14.10 -8.71
N THR A 606 -38.11 12.85 -8.77
CA THR A 606 -38.82 12.27 -9.92
C THR A 606 -40.22 11.82 -9.49
N VAL A 607 -41.12 11.57 -10.44
CA VAL A 607 -42.49 11.09 -10.18
C VAL A 607 -42.51 9.70 -9.48
N ALA A 608 -41.37 9.01 -9.43
CA ALA A 608 -41.20 7.69 -8.82
C ALA A 608 -40.23 7.67 -7.62
N THR A 609 -39.84 8.83 -7.07
CA THR A 609 -38.96 8.87 -5.90
C THR A 609 -39.70 8.29 -4.69
N PRO A 610 -39.20 7.22 -4.04
CA PRO A 610 -39.88 6.52 -2.94
C PRO A 610 -39.91 7.28 -1.59
N LEU A 611 -40.00 8.62 -1.64
CA LEU A 611 -39.89 9.53 -0.51
C LEU A 611 -41.18 10.34 -0.36
N GLU A 612 -41.82 10.24 0.81
CA GLU A 612 -42.98 11.05 1.18
C GLU A 612 -42.67 11.88 2.44
N ILE A 613 -43.04 13.16 2.44
CA ILE A 613 -42.75 14.11 3.52
C ILE A 613 -44.07 14.70 4.06
N GLY A 614 -44.32 14.56 5.36
CA GLY A 614 -45.49 15.13 6.04
C GLY A 614 -46.35 14.11 6.80
N PRO A 615 -47.39 14.57 7.51
CA PRO A 615 -48.28 13.68 8.26
C PRO A 615 -49.00 12.72 7.31
N THR A 616 -49.08 11.47 7.73
CA THR A 616 -49.71 10.37 6.98
C THR A 616 -51.22 10.45 7.04
#